data_AF-A0A060Y9N0-F1
#
_entry.id   AF-A0A060Y9N0-F1
#
_cell.length_a   1.000
_cell.length_b   1.000
_cell.length_c   1.000
_cell.angle_alpha   90.00
_cell.angle_beta   90.00
_cell.angle_gamma   90.00
#
_symmetry.space_group_name_H-M   'P 1'
#
loop_
_entity.id
_entity.type
_entity.pdbx_description
1 polymer ?
#
loop_
_entity_poly.entity_id
_entity_poly.type
_entity_poly.pdbx_seq_one_letter_code
_entity_poly.pdbx_strand_id
1 'polypeptide(L)' 'MVWGCFAGDTVSDLFIIQGTLNQHGYHSILQRYSIPSGLRLVGLSFVFQQDNDPTHLQAV' A
#
# COMPACT_ATOMS: atom_id res chain seq x y z
N MET A 1 4.89 -3.47 -13.04
CA MET A 1 3.90 -2.54 -12.46
C MET A 1 4.59 -1.71 -11.39
N VAL A 2 4.04 -0.56 -11.01
CA VAL A 2 4.55 0.23 -9.87
C VAL A 2 3.49 0.33 -8.79
N TRP A 3 3.92 0.44 -7.54
CA TRP A 3 3.07 0.67 -6.39
C TRP A 3 3.51 1.94 -5.68
N GLY A 4 2.56 2.75 -5.20
CA GLY A 4 2.83 3.94 -4.40
C GLY A 4 1.57 4.42 -3.71
N CYS A 5 1.71 5.34 -2.78
CA CYS A 5 0.59 6.01 -2.11
C CYS A 5 0.89 7.51 -1.93
N PHE A 6 -0.14 8.29 -1.62
CA PHE A 6 -0.03 9.73 -1.39
C PHE A 6 -1.10 10.18 -0.39
N ALA A 7 -0.90 11.34 0.22
CA ALA A 7 -1.86 11.96 1.12
C ALA A 7 -1.78 13.49 1.02
N GLY A 8 -2.92 14.13 0.75
CA GLY A 8 -2.98 15.58 0.55
C GLY A 8 -2.07 16.03 -0.59
N ASP A 9 -1.10 16.88 -0.28
CA ASP A 9 -0.07 17.41 -1.18
C ASP A 9 1.26 16.66 -1.11
N THR A 10 1.32 15.53 -0.39
CA THR A 10 2.54 14.73 -0.19
C THR A 10 2.44 13.34 -0.83
N VAL A 11 3.58 12.79 -1.26
CA VAL A 11 3.68 11.47 -1.92
C VAL A 11 4.62 10.54 -1.17
N SER A 12 4.38 9.23 -1.25
CA SER A 12 5.35 8.22 -0.83
C SER A 12 6.34 7.91 -1.95
N ASP A 13 7.36 7.13 -1.60
CA ASP A 13 8.24 6.51 -2.58
C ASP A 13 7.44 5.55 -3.48
N LEU A 14 7.85 5.45 -4.75
CA LEU A 14 7.32 4.49 -5.73
C LEU A 14 8.16 3.22 -5.71
N PHE A 15 7.50 2.08 -5.65
CA PHE A 15 8.11 0.75 -5.64
C PHE A 15 7.82 0.02 -6.94
N ILE A 16 8.84 -0.60 -7.54
CA ILE A 16 8.68 -1.44 -8.73
C ILE A 16 8.28 -2.85 -8.31
N ILE A 17 7.08 -3.27 -8.72
CA ILE A 17 6.63 -4.65 -8.55
C ILE A 17 7.29 -5.52 -9.62
N GLN A 18 8.00 -6.55 -9.15
CA GLN A 18 8.59 -7.59 -9.99
C GLN A 18 7.56 -8.69 -10.24
N GLY A 19 7.17 -8.89 -11.51
CA GLY A 19 6.16 -9.88 -11.90
C GLY A 19 4.73 -9.50 -11.52
N THR A 20 3.87 -10.51 -11.39
CA THR A 20 2.45 -10.33 -11.02
C THR A 20 2.31 -10.28 -9.50
N LEU A 21 1.62 -9.25 -9.00
CA LEU A 21 1.35 -9.12 -7.58
C LEU A 21 0.29 -10.13 -7.14
N ASN A 22 0.61 -10.91 -6.12
CA ASN A 22 -0.35 -11.79 -5.45
C ASN A 22 -0.68 -11.26 -4.05
N GLN A 23 -1.64 -11.87 -3.37
CA GLN A 23 -2.07 -11.50 -2.02
C GLN A 23 -0.91 -11.39 -1.00
N HIS A 24 0.04 -12.33 -1.03
CA HIS A 24 1.19 -12.32 -0.12
C HIS A 24 2.15 -11.16 -0.42
N GLY A 25 2.39 -10.89 -1.70
CA GLY A 25 3.16 -9.73 -2.15
C GLY A 25 2.46 -8.43 -1.77
N TYR A 26 1.14 -8.37 -1.90
CA TYR A 26 0.33 -7.22 -1.51
C TYR A 26 0.47 -6.94 -0.01
N HIS A 27 0.29 -7.96 0.85
CA HIS A 27 0.50 -7.82 2.29
C HIS A 27 1.92 -7.37 2.65
N SER A 28 2.92 -7.88 1.93
CA SER A 28 4.32 -7.46 2.13
C SER A 28 4.53 -5.99 1.78
N ILE A 29 3.88 -5.49 0.74
CA ILE A 29 3.92 -4.08 0.36
C ILE A 29 3.25 -3.21 1.43
N LEU A 30 2.06 -3.62 1.92
CA LEU A 30 1.36 -2.89 2.98
C LEU A 30 2.20 -2.72 4.23
N GLN A 31 2.79 -3.81 4.72
CA GLN A 31 3.59 -3.80 5.94
C GLN A 31 4.89 -3.01 5.80
N ARG A 32 5.55 -3.11 4.65
CA ARG A 32 6.89 -2.52 4.46
C ARG A 32 6.86 -1.07 3.97
N TYR A 33 5.84 -0.69 3.21
CA TYR A 33 5.81 0.61 2.53
C TYR A 33 4.56 1.43 2.89
N SER A 34 3.36 0.86 2.75
CA SER A 34 2.12 1.65 2.84
C SER A 34 1.83 2.13 4.26
N ILE A 35 1.91 1.25 5.25
CA ILE A 35 1.64 1.60 6.65
C ILE A 35 2.69 2.59 7.18
N PRO A 36 4.02 2.37 7.01
CA PRO A 36 5.01 3.36 7.38
C PRO A 36 4.83 4.71 6.67
N SER A 37 4.45 4.70 5.39
CA SER A 37 4.17 5.93 4.65
C SER A 37 2.94 6.66 5.19
N GLY A 38 1.83 5.96 5.46
CA GLY A 38 0.64 6.55 6.07
C GLY A 38 0.92 7.17 7.44
N LEU A 39 1.68 6.47 8.28
CA LEU A 39 2.12 6.99 9.57
C LEU A 39 3.02 8.23 9.43
N ARG A 40 3.93 8.24 8.46
CA ARG A 40 4.84 9.37 8.20
C ARG A 40 4.13 10.59 7.61
N LEU A 41 3.19 10.38 6.68
CA LEU A 41 2.56 11.45 5.91
C LEU A 41 1.31 12.00 6.58
N VAL A 42 0.54 11.17 7.29
CA VAL A 42 -0.76 11.54 7.90
C VAL A 42 -0.72 11.46 9.42
N GLY A 43 -0.03 10.47 9.98
CA GLY A 43 0.08 10.25 11.42
C GLY A 43 -0.74 9.05 11.91
N LEU A 44 -0.94 8.98 13.23
CA LEU A 44 -1.73 7.91 13.86
C LEU A 44 -3.19 7.96 13.40
N SER A 45 -3.82 6.79 13.31
CA SER A 45 -5.22 6.62 12.91
C SER A 45 -5.56 7.13 11.51
N PHE A 46 -4.58 7.13 10.58
CA PHE A 46 -4.85 7.39 9.17
C PHE A 46 -5.78 6.33 8.58
N VAL A 47 -6.55 6.71 7.56
CA VAL A 47 -7.40 5.79 6.79
C VAL A 47 -6.68 5.40 5.51
N PHE A 48 -6.55 4.09 5.29
CA PHE A 48 -5.99 3.55 4.05
C PHE A 48 -7.11 3.30 3.04
N GLN A 49 -6.94 3.80 1.81
CA GLN A 49 -7.87 3.59 0.71
C GLN A 49 -7.17 2.81 -0.42
N GLN A 50 -7.87 1.81 -0.95
CA GLN A 50 -7.47 0.91 -2.02
C GLN A 50 -8.70 0.55 -2.85
N ASP A 51 -8.50 -0.05 -4.03
CA ASP A 51 -9.61 -0.60 -4.82
C ASP A 51 -10.08 -1.96 -4.27
N ASN A 52 -11.03 -2.58 -4.96
CA ASN A 52 -11.65 -3.86 -4.60
C ASN A 52 -11.02 -5.08 -5.29
N ASP A 53 -9.76 -5.01 -5.72
CA ASP A 53 -9.07 -6.16 -6.31
C ASP A 53 -9.14 -7.39 -5.37
N PRO A 54 -9.48 -8.60 -5.86
CA PRO A 54 -9.58 -9.79 -5.04
C PRO A 54 -8.30 -10.13 -4.24
N THR A 55 -7.13 -9.71 -4.72
CA THR A 55 -5.85 -9.90 -4.03
C THR A 55 -5.73 -9.09 -2.74
N HIS A 56 -6.58 -8.08 -2.55
CA HIS A 56 -6.63 -7.24 -1.34
C HIS A 56 -7.45 -7.86 -0.21
N LEU A 57 -8.35 -8.78 -0.54
CA LEU A 57 -9.16 -9.49 0.43
C LEU A 57 -8.29 -10.55 1.10
N GLN A 58 -8.27 -10.62 2.43
CA GLN A 58 -7.79 -11.82 3.11
C GLN A 58 -8.77 -12.96 2.79
N ALA A 59 -8.26 -14.12 2.40
CA ALA A 59 -9.07 -15.33 2.38
C ALA A 59 -9.41 -15.63 3.84
N VAL A 60 -10.69 -15.49 4.21
CA VAL A 60 -11.23 -15.89 5.51
C VAL A 60 -11.35 -17.40 5.56
#